data_AF-T1B521-F1
#
_entry.id   AF-T1B521-F1
#
_cell.length_a   1.000
_cell.length_b   1.000
_cell.length_c   1.000
_cell.angle_alpha   90.00
_cell.angle_beta   90.00
_cell.angle_gamma   90.00
#
_symmetry.space_group_name_H-M   'P 1'
#
loop_
_entity.id
_entity.type
_entity.pdbx_description
1 polymer ?
#
loop_
_entity_poly.entity_id
_entity_poly.type
_entity_poly.pdbx_seq_one_letter_code
_entity_poly.pdbx_strand_id
1 'polypeptide(L)'
;MALTEALIPELCQKIRQKTSVQFGEHEIELMGPYRRISYLGSLKDHFTLSEQDLFDEAKLIECLKGAKIPIPPKRAGKPYFADLQNALFEETIEKGLIQPTFVTGYPKAISPLARSSKDNPEIT
;
A
#
# COMPACT_ATOMS: atom_id res chain seq x y z
N MET A 1 -5.33 10.91 9.04
CA MET A 1 -3.86 10.74 9.04
C MET A 1 -3.20 11.61 10.10
N ALA A 2 -3.57 12.90 10.22
CA ALA A 2 -3.09 13.82 11.28
C ALA A 2 -3.08 13.25 12.70
N LEU A 3 -4.16 12.57 13.12
CA LEU A 3 -4.23 11.94 14.44
C LEU A 3 -3.15 10.87 14.62
N THR A 4 -2.97 10.00 13.63
CA THR A 4 -2.00 8.90 13.67
C THR A 4 -0.56 9.42 13.71
N GLU A 5 -0.24 10.41 12.86
CA GLU A 5 1.10 11.01 12.80
C GLU A 5 1.41 11.93 14.00
N ALA A 6 0.40 12.37 14.76
CA ALA A 6 0.61 13.05 16.04
C ALA A 6 0.76 12.05 17.20
N LEU A 7 -0.12 11.05 17.26
CA LEU A 7 -0.20 10.10 18.37
C LEU A 7 1.06 9.25 18.51
N ILE A 8 1.58 8.69 17.41
CA ILE A 8 2.73 7.78 17.45
C ILE A 8 3.97 8.47 18.03
N PRO A 9 4.45 9.60 17.47
CA PRO A 9 5.62 10.27 18.02
C PRO A 9 5.40 10.79 19.45
N GLU A 10 4.20 11.24 19.80
CA GLU A 10 3.90 11.64 21.18
C GLU A 10 4.07 10.48 22.17
N LEU A 11 3.57 9.29 21.82
CA LEU A 11 3.76 8.09 22.65
C LEU A 11 5.23 7.67 22.75
N CYS A 12 5.96 7.70 21.64
CA CYS A 12 7.40 7.40 21.63
C CYS A 12 8.17 8.38 22.52
N GLN A 13 7.86 9.67 22.43
CA GLN A 13 8.48 10.67 23.28
C GLN A 13 8.13 10.48 24.76
N LYS A 14 6.88 10.16 25.09
CA LYS A 14 6.46 9.93 26.49
C LYS A 14 7.08 8.68 27.12
N ILE A 15 7.18 7.59 26.37
CA ILE A 15 7.62 6.29 26.89
C ILE A 15 9.15 6.18 26.86
N ARG A 16 9.79 6.70 25.80
CA ARG A 16 11.23 6.47 25.52
C ARG A 16 12.06 7.74 25.47
N GLN A 17 11.44 8.92 25.48
CA GLN A 17 12.11 10.22 25.32
C GLN A 17 12.88 10.35 23.99
N LYS A 18 12.55 9.52 23.00
CA LYS A 18 13.14 9.50 21.66
C LYS A 18 12.06 9.08 20.65
N THR A 19 12.11 9.67 19.46
CA THR A 19 11.22 9.32 18.34
C THR A 19 11.84 8.30 17.37
N SER A 20 13.17 8.15 17.37
CA SER A 20 13.82 7.10 16.59
C SER A 20 13.93 5.78 17.35
N VAL A 21 13.75 4.68 16.60
CA VAL A 21 13.74 3.31 17.12
C VAL A 21 14.57 2.40 16.23
N GLN A 22 15.49 1.64 16.82
CA GLN A 22 16.11 0.52 16.13
C GLN A 22 15.12 -0.64 16.04
N PHE A 23 14.87 -1.14 14.82
CA PHE A 23 14.04 -2.30 14.56
C PHE A 23 14.74 -3.22 13.55
N GLY A 24 15.26 -4.35 14.03
CA GLY A 24 16.19 -5.17 13.25
C GLY A 24 17.42 -4.36 12.84
N GLU A 25 17.73 -4.34 11.55
CA GLU A 25 18.86 -3.60 10.98
C GLU A 25 18.55 -2.13 10.66
N HIS A 26 17.29 -1.69 10.83
CA HIS A 26 16.87 -0.34 10.43
C HIS A 26 16.70 0.60 11.64
N GLU A 27 17.20 1.83 11.50
CA GLU A 27 16.78 2.93 12.37
C GLU A 27 15.55 3.62 11.74
N ILE A 28 14.42 3.56 12.45
CA ILE A 28 13.13 4.10 12.03
C ILE A 28 12.90 5.43 12.74
N GLU A 29 12.56 6.49 11.99
CA GLU A 29 12.19 7.78 12.55
C GLU A 29 10.66 7.93 12.60
N LEU A 30 10.09 8.10 13.80
CA LEU A 30 8.65 8.17 14.01
C LEU A 30 8.12 9.59 14.18
N MET A 31 8.99 10.62 14.20
CA MET A 31 8.62 12.03 14.38
C MET A 31 7.64 12.55 13.30
N GLY A 32 7.76 12.02 12.08
CA GLY A 32 7.01 12.51 10.93
C GLY A 32 7.51 13.87 10.40
N PRO A 33 6.87 14.42 9.36
CA PRO A 33 5.68 13.89 8.68
C PRO A 33 5.96 12.60 7.90
N TYR A 34 4.95 11.74 7.78
CA TYR A 34 5.09 10.47 7.06
C TYR A 34 4.91 10.66 5.56
N ARG A 35 5.68 9.90 4.77
CA ARG A 35 5.52 9.87 3.32
C ARG A 35 4.11 9.39 2.99
N ARG A 36 3.50 9.94 1.93
CA ARG A 36 2.19 9.50 1.44
C ARG A 36 2.35 8.99 0.02
N ILE A 37 1.84 7.79 -0.25
CA ILE A 37 1.83 7.20 -1.59
C ILE A 37 0.42 6.70 -1.92
N SER A 38 0.06 6.72 -3.21
CA SER A 38 -1.15 6.06 -3.70
C SER A 38 -0.85 4.59 -3.93
N TYR A 39 -1.72 3.69 -3.46
CA TYR A 39 -1.62 2.26 -3.71
C TYR A 39 -1.64 1.97 -5.22
N LEU A 40 -2.71 2.37 -5.90
CA LEU A 40 -2.85 2.20 -7.34
C LEU A 40 -1.81 3.01 -8.13
N GLY A 41 -1.52 4.24 -7.70
CA GLY A 41 -0.49 5.06 -8.34
C GLY A 41 0.90 4.41 -8.26
N SER A 42 1.25 3.82 -7.12
CA SER A 42 2.54 3.16 -6.94
C SER A 42 2.69 1.92 -7.83
N LEU A 43 1.62 1.14 -8.02
CA LEU A 43 1.61 0.02 -8.98
C LEU A 43 1.72 0.53 -10.43
N LYS A 44 0.96 1.59 -10.74
CA LYS A 44 0.97 2.23 -12.06
C LYS A 44 2.38 2.66 -12.46
N ASP A 45 3.07 3.35 -11.55
CA ASP A 45 4.42 3.87 -11.80
C ASP A 45 5.46 2.74 -11.83
N HIS A 46 5.37 1.77 -10.92
CA HIS A 46 6.33 0.67 -10.83
C HIS A 46 6.29 -0.25 -12.05
N PHE A 47 5.09 -0.56 -12.57
CA PHE A 47 4.90 -1.46 -13.70
C PHE A 47 4.61 -0.75 -15.03
N THR A 48 4.65 0.60 -15.04
CA THR A 48 4.33 1.43 -16.23
C THR A 48 2.97 1.07 -16.85
N LEU A 49 1.95 0.98 -16.00
CA LEU A 49 0.59 0.60 -16.38
C LEU A 49 -0.27 1.83 -16.72
N SER A 50 -1.29 1.64 -17.55
CA SER A 50 -2.40 2.61 -17.64
C SER A 50 -3.41 2.38 -16.52
N GLU A 51 -4.38 3.29 -16.35
CA GLU A 51 -5.44 3.11 -15.35
C GLU A 51 -6.34 1.90 -15.64
N GLN A 52 -6.52 1.56 -16.91
CA GLN A 52 -7.32 0.40 -17.32
C GLN A 52 -6.58 -0.90 -17.02
N ASP A 53 -5.26 -0.93 -17.25
CA ASP A 53 -4.45 -2.12 -17.00
C ASP A 53 -4.42 -2.52 -15.52
N LEU A 54 -4.60 -1.55 -14.60
CA LEU A 54 -4.71 -1.84 -13.17
C LEU A 54 -5.89 -2.76 -12.86
N PHE A 55 -6.93 -2.79 -13.68
CA PHE A 55 -8.12 -3.63 -13.48
C PHE A 55 -8.22 -4.79 -14.48
N ASP A 56 -7.22 -4.95 -15.35
CA ASP A 56 -7.13 -6.05 -16.31
C ASP A 56 -6.35 -7.23 -15.71
N GLU A 57 -7.06 -8.32 -15.43
CA GLU A 57 -6.49 -9.54 -14.85
C GLU A 57 -5.35 -10.13 -15.71
N ALA A 58 -5.46 -10.06 -17.05
CA ALA A 58 -4.43 -10.59 -17.93
C ALA A 58 -3.14 -9.77 -17.82
N LYS A 59 -3.25 -8.44 -17.78
CA LYS A 59 -2.10 -7.53 -17.60
C LYS A 59 -1.42 -7.70 -16.26
N LEU A 60 -2.19 -7.79 -15.18
CA LEU A 60 -1.64 -8.01 -13.84
C LEU A 60 -0.94 -9.37 -13.74
N ILE A 61 -1.47 -10.40 -14.40
CA ILE A 61 -0.82 -11.72 -14.50
C ILE A 61 0.49 -11.64 -15.29
N GLU A 62 0.56 -10.84 -16.37
CA GLU A 62 1.81 -10.58 -17.09
C GLU A 62 2.85 -9.93 -16.18
N CYS A 63 2.46 -8.92 -15.40
CA CYS A 63 3.33 -8.27 -14.42
C CYS A 63 3.85 -9.26 -13.36
N LEU A 64 2.98 -10.10 -12.80
CA LEU A 64 3.36 -11.12 -11.80
C LEU A 64 4.37 -12.10 -12.38
N LYS A 65 4.14 -12.59 -13.61
CA LYS A 65 5.08 -13.49 -14.30
C LYS A 65 6.42 -12.81 -14.56
N GLY A 66 6.41 -11.57 -15.04
CA GLY A 66 7.63 -10.79 -15.29
C GLY A 66 8.45 -10.55 -14.02
N ALA A 67 7.77 -10.28 -12.90
CA ALA A 67 8.37 -10.11 -11.58
C ALA A 67 8.70 -11.44 -10.87
N LYS A 68 8.37 -12.59 -11.48
CA LYS A 68 8.54 -13.94 -10.90
C LYS A 68 7.82 -14.13 -9.56
N ILE A 69 6.68 -13.48 -9.40
CA ILE A 69 5.81 -13.57 -8.22
C ILE A 69 4.78 -14.68 -8.45
N PRO A 70 4.53 -15.57 -7.47
CA PRO A 70 3.47 -16.56 -7.56
C PRO A 70 2.10 -15.92 -7.79
N ILE A 71 1.33 -16.45 -8.74
CA ILE A 71 -0.02 -15.97 -9.00
C ILE A 71 -0.93 -16.48 -7.87
N PRO A 72 -1.58 -15.58 -7.10
CA PRO A 72 -2.46 -15.98 -6.01
C PRO A 72 -3.71 -16.69 -6.55
N PRO A 73 -4.32 -17.63 -5.80
CA PRO A 73 -5.57 -18.25 -6.22
C PRO A 73 -6.74 -17.26 -6.14
N LYS A 74 -7.69 -17.37 -7.08
CA LYS A 74 -8.92 -16.59 -7.07
C LYS A 74 -9.79 -16.94 -5.86
N ARG A 75 -10.15 -15.93 -5.06
CA ARG A 75 -11.03 -16.10 -3.89
C ARG A 75 -12.46 -15.70 -4.23
N ALA A 76 -13.44 -16.39 -3.63
CA ALA A 76 -14.85 -16.05 -3.81
C ALA A 76 -15.20 -14.73 -3.09
N GLY A 77 -16.13 -13.96 -3.65
CA GLY A 77 -16.67 -12.76 -3.01
C GLY A 77 -15.93 -11.45 -3.28
N LYS A 78 -14.86 -11.46 -4.11
CA LYS A 78 -14.21 -10.24 -4.60
C LYS A 78 -13.69 -10.42 -6.04
N PRO A 79 -13.52 -9.32 -6.81
CA PRO A 79 -12.85 -9.37 -8.10
C PRO A 79 -11.44 -9.93 -7.99
N TYR A 80 -11.00 -10.71 -8.98
CA TYR A 80 -9.69 -11.38 -8.90
C TYR A 80 -8.52 -10.41 -9.11
N PHE A 81 -8.72 -9.35 -9.91
CA PHE A 81 -7.72 -8.28 -10.06
C PHE A 81 -7.22 -7.74 -8.70
N ALA A 82 -8.07 -7.73 -7.68
CA ALA A 82 -7.74 -7.24 -6.36
C ALA A 82 -6.72 -8.14 -5.63
N ASP A 83 -6.81 -9.48 -5.78
CA ASP A 83 -5.78 -10.40 -5.28
C ASP A 83 -4.46 -10.20 -6.04
N LEU A 84 -4.53 -9.97 -7.36
CA LEU A 84 -3.35 -9.79 -8.21
C LEU A 84 -2.61 -8.47 -7.91
N GLN A 85 -3.35 -7.36 -7.78
CA GLN A 85 -2.81 -6.06 -7.35
C GLN A 85 -2.13 -6.17 -5.98
N ASN A 86 -2.76 -6.89 -5.04
CA ASN A 86 -2.20 -7.10 -3.71
C ASN A 86 -0.90 -7.88 -3.72
N ALA A 87 -0.85 -8.98 -4.47
CA ALA A 87 0.39 -9.74 -4.64
C ALA A 87 1.51 -8.90 -5.27
N LEU A 88 1.21 -8.07 -6.28
CA LEU A 88 2.20 -7.16 -6.86
C LEU A 88 2.68 -6.13 -5.82
N PHE A 89 1.75 -5.51 -5.08
CA PHE A 89 2.09 -4.48 -4.10
C PHE A 89 2.95 -5.02 -2.97
N GLU A 90 2.53 -6.12 -2.32
CA GLU A 90 3.23 -6.75 -1.20
C GLU A 90 4.65 -7.18 -1.60
N GLU A 91 4.80 -7.76 -2.79
CA GLU A 91 6.07 -8.36 -3.20
C GLU A 91 7.06 -7.36 -3.82
N THR A 92 6.59 -6.20 -4.31
CA THR A 92 7.45 -5.23 -5.00
C THR A 92 7.57 -3.88 -4.32
N ILE A 93 6.49 -3.36 -3.74
CA ILE A 93 6.45 -1.99 -3.21
C ILE A 93 6.57 -1.99 -1.70
N GLU A 94 5.78 -2.83 -1.01
CA GLU A 94 5.68 -2.85 0.45
C GLU A 94 7.03 -3.11 1.13
N LYS A 95 7.82 -4.05 0.60
CA LYS A 95 9.15 -4.40 1.12
C LYS A 95 10.12 -3.21 1.14
N GLY A 96 9.91 -2.21 0.29
CA GLY A 96 10.72 -0.99 0.26
C GLY A 96 10.29 0.10 1.25
N LEU A 97 9.13 -0.05 1.91
CA LEU A 97 8.55 0.97 2.79
C LEU A 97 9.10 0.85 4.22
N ILE A 98 10.38 1.16 4.39
CA ILE A 98 11.06 1.06 5.70
C ILE A 98 10.66 2.20 6.66
N GLN A 99 10.65 3.44 6.17
CA GLN A 99 10.22 4.60 6.96
C GLN A 99 8.69 4.68 6.99
N PRO A 100 8.08 5.25 8.05
CA PRO A 100 6.64 5.34 8.17
C PRO A 100 6.02 6.01 6.94
N THR A 101 5.10 5.28 6.30
CA THR A 101 4.48 5.69 5.04
C THR A 101 2.99 5.41 5.10
N PHE A 102 2.17 6.42 4.81
CA PHE A 102 0.75 6.22 4.53
C PHE A 102 0.57 5.77 3.09
N VAL A 103 0.12 4.53 2.92
CA VAL A 103 -0.40 4.03 1.65
C VAL A 103 -1.89 4.37 1.59
N THR A 104 -2.34 4.94 0.48
CA THR A 104 -3.66 5.58 0.36
C THR A 104 -4.36 5.23 -0.95
N GLY A 105 -5.67 5.40 -1.03
CA GLY A 105 -6.42 5.13 -2.26
C GLY A 105 -6.43 3.65 -2.62
N TYR A 106 -6.80 2.82 -1.65
CA TYR A 106 -6.96 1.38 -1.89
C TYR A 106 -8.19 1.14 -2.79
N PRO A 107 -8.17 0.11 -3.65
CA PRO A 107 -9.33 -0.27 -4.44
C PRO A 107 -10.54 -0.58 -3.55
N LYS A 108 -11.70 -0.05 -3.91
CA LYS A 108 -12.97 -0.34 -3.23
C LYS A 108 -13.26 -1.83 -3.11
N ALA A 109 -12.84 -2.60 -4.11
CA ALA A 109 -12.97 -4.06 -4.16
C ALA A 109 -12.32 -4.79 -2.96
N ILE A 110 -11.30 -4.20 -2.33
CA ILE A 110 -10.64 -4.77 -1.14
C ILE A 110 -10.92 -4.00 0.15
N SER A 111 -11.71 -2.93 0.07
CA SER A 111 -12.01 -2.05 1.20
C SER A 111 -13.54 -1.89 1.39
N PRO A 112 -14.27 -2.98 1.70
CA PRO A 112 -15.74 -3.00 1.68
C PRO A 112 -16.39 -2.11 2.74
N LEU A 113 -15.66 -1.77 3.80
CA LEU A 113 -16.14 -0.94 4.91
C LEU A 113 -15.64 0.51 4.82
N ALA A 114 -14.73 0.81 3.90
CA ALA A 114 -14.21 2.14 3.72
C ALA A 114 -15.13 2.94 2.81
N ARG A 115 -15.29 4.23 3.11
CA ARG A 115 -16.09 5.13 2.29
C ARG A 115 -15.38 5.36 0.95
N SER A 116 -16.09 5.21 -0.16
CA SER A 116 -15.56 5.58 -1.48
C SER A 116 -15.16 7.05 -1.55
N SER A 117 -14.05 7.32 -2.25
CA SER A 117 -13.63 8.67 -2.57
C SER A 117 -14.69 9.40 -3.41
N LYS A 118 -14.80 10.71 -3.20
CA LYS A 118 -15.73 11.55 -3.96
C LYS A 118 -15.26 11.78 -5.39
N ASP A 119 -13.93 11.84 -5.59
CA ASP A 119 -13.32 12.18 -6.86
C ASP A 119 -13.09 10.95 -7.73
N ASN A 120 -12.89 9.78 -7.11
CA ASN A 120 -12.76 8.50 -7.80
C ASN A 120 -13.47 7.37 -7.00
N PRO A 121 -14.70 7.00 -7.39
CA PRO A 121 -15.48 5.97 -6.68
C PRO A 121 -14.85 4.57 -6.62
N GLU A 122 -13.86 4.28 -7.47
CA GLU A 122 -13.15 2.99 -7.51
C GLU A 122 -12.12 2.84 -6.39
N ILE A 123 -11.80 3.92 -5.66
CA ILE A 123 -10.91 3.89 -4.50
C ILE A 123 -11.61 4.36 -3.22
N THR A 124 -11.01 4.00 -2.09
CA THR A 124 -11.43 4.40 -0.73
C THR A 124 -10.28 5.03 0.05
#